data_AF-A0A1D2IBS3-F1
#
_entry.id   AF-A0A1D2IBS3-F1
#
_cell.length_a   1.000
_cell.length_b   1.000
_cell.length_c   1.000
_cell.angle_alpha   90.00
_cell.angle_beta   90.00
_cell.angle_gamma   90.00
#
_symmetry.space_group_name_H-M   'P 1'
#
loop_
_entity.id
_entity.type
_entity.pdbx_description
1 polymer ?
#
loop_
_entity_poly.entity_id
_entity_poly.type
_entity_poly.pdbx_seq_one_letter_code
_entity_poly.pdbx_strand_id
1 'polypeptide(L)' 'MRAVRLAPDTVHLTFDTDHNGRCAHRSSLWRRTGRQWLLHFHQGTLYDPDAVTGG' A
#
# COMPACT_ATOMS: atom_id res chain seq x y z
N MET A 1 -1.85 -7.15 -4.60
CA MET A 1 -0.60 -6.58 -4.03
C MET A 1 0.46 -6.48 -5.11
N ARG A 2 1.21 -5.39 -5.13
CA ARG A 2 2.35 -5.14 -6.02
C ARG A 2 3.50 -4.52 -5.20
N ALA A 3 4.71 -5.02 -5.44
CA ALA A 3 5.93 -4.47 -4.87
C ALA A 3 6.80 -3.90 -5.99
N VAL A 4 7.28 -2.66 -5.82
CA VAL A 4 8.20 -2.01 -6.75
C VAL A 4 9.43 -1.56 -5.97
N ARG A 5 10.61 -2.00 -6.40
CA ARG A 5 11.87 -1.50 -5.86
C ARG A 5 12.18 -0.14 -6.50
N LEU A 6 12.13 0.93 -5.71
CA LEU A 6 12.42 2.29 -6.17
C LEU A 6 13.93 2.62 -6.07
N ALA A 7 14.62 1.99 -5.11
CA ALA A 7 16.07 2.10 -4.90
C ALA A 7 16.60 0.79 -4.27
N PRO A 8 17.93 0.57 -4.18
CA PRO A 8 18.48 -0.67 -3.60
C PRO A 8 17.95 -1.03 -2.21
N ASP A 9 17.66 -0.02 -1.39
CA ASP A 9 17.20 -0.13 -0.01
C ASP A 9 15.73 0.32 0.17
N THR A 10 14.99 0.64 -0.92
CA THR A 10 13.67 1.26 -0.83
C THR A 10 12.65 0.53 -1.69
N VAL A 11 11.54 0.12 -1.09
CA VAL A 11 10.44 -0.60 -1.74
C VAL A 11 9.12 0.12 -1.50
N HIS A 12 8.34 0.22 -2.56
CA HIS A 12 6.96 0.69 -2.53
C HIS A 12 6.01 -0.50 -2.66
N LEU A 13 5.12 -0.66 -1.68
CA LEU A 13 4.06 -1.65 -1.71
C LEU A 13 2.73 -0.96 -1.97
N THR A 14 1.99 -1.47 -2.95
CA THR A 14 0.59 -1.11 -3.21
C THR A 14 -0.28 -2.35 -3.09
N PHE A 15 -1.37 -2.27 -2.33
CA PHE A 15 -2.22 -3.42 -2.05
C PHE A 15 -3.58 -2.97 -1.54
N ASP A 16 -4.60 -3.76 -1.79
CA ASP A 16 -5.91 -3.56 -1.20
C ASP A 16 -6.02 -4.30 0.12
N THR A 17 -6.87 -3.80 1.01
CA THR A 17 -7.32 -4.55 2.18
C THR A 17 -8.82 -4.46 2.30
N ASP A 18 -9.42 -5.51 2.82
CA ASP A 18 -10.77 -5.51 3.39
C ASP A 18 -10.63 -5.66 4.90
N HIS A 19 -11.33 -4.82 5.66
CA HIS A 19 -11.58 -5.06 7.07
C HIS A 19 -13.07 -4.88 7.37
N ASN A 20 -13.79 -6.01 7.44
CA ASN A 20 -15.23 -6.06 7.67
C ASN A 20 -16.02 -5.21 6.65
N GLY A 21 -15.71 -5.36 5.36
CA GLY A 21 -16.33 -4.61 4.27
C GLY A 21 -15.77 -3.19 4.09
N ARG A 22 -14.86 -2.74 4.96
CA ARG A 22 -14.18 -1.45 4.79
C ARG A 22 -12.94 -1.62 3.92
N CYS A 23 -13.13 -1.44 2.63
CA CYS A 23 -12.07 -1.58 1.63
C CYS A 23 -11.18 -0.33 1.55
N ALA A 24 -9.87 -0.54 1.35
CA ALA A 24 -8.92 0.54 1.17
C ALA A 24 -7.83 0.18 0.17
N HIS A 25 -7.54 1.09 -0.76
CA HIS A 25 -6.31 1.08 -1.55
C HIS A 25 -5.17 1.55 -0.65
N ARG A 26 -4.13 0.74 -0.49
CA ARG A 26 -3.00 1.08 0.39
C ARG A 26 -1.71 1.27 -0.37
N SER A 27 -0.89 2.14 0.20
CA SER A 27 0.44 2.49 -0.27
C SER A 27 1.36 2.57 0.94
N SER A 28 2.49 1.86 0.91
CA SER A 28 3.52 2.01 1.94
C SER A 28 4.93 2.06 1.35
N LEU A 29 5.75 2.96 1.88
CA LEU A 29 7.19 3.02 1.57
C LEU A 29 7.97 2.43 2.72
N TRP A 30 8.76 1.42 2.40
CA TRP A 30 9.67 0.76 3.31
C TRP A 30 11.09 1.06 2.88
N ARG A 31 11.93 1.45 3.84
CA ARG A 31 13.35 1.65 3.62
C ARG A 31 14.15 0.79 4.57
N ARG A 32 15.21 0.17 4.06
CA ARG A 32 16.14 -0.62 4.85
C ARG A 32 17.17 0.31 5.49
N THR A 33 17.23 0.30 6.82
CA THR A 33 18.23 1.00 7.62
C THR A 33 19.06 -0.06 8.36
N GLY A 34 20.28 -0.30 7.86
CA GLY A 34 21.12 -1.39 8.33
C GLY A 34 20.49 -2.77 8.10
N ARG A 35 20.10 -3.45 9.18
CA ARG A 35 19.47 -4.78 9.13
C ARG A 35 17.95 -4.74 9.22
N GLN A 36 17.36 -3.57 9.48
CA GLN A 36 15.92 -3.44 9.70
C GLN A 36 15.24 -2.76 8.52
N TRP A 37 14.00 -3.12 8.27
CA TRP A 37 13.10 -2.38 7.41
C TRP A 37 12.24 -1.48 8.27
N LEU A 38 12.23 -0.19 7.97
CA LEU A 38 11.41 0.80 8.63
C LEU A 38 10.32 1.26 7.68
N LEU A 39 9.12 1.43 8.23
CA LEU A 39 7.99 2.02 7.52
C LEU A 39 8.14 3.54 7.56
N HIS A 40 8.42 4.15 6.41
CA HIS A 40 8.59 5.60 6.30
C HIS A 40 7.31 6.33 5.91
N PHE A 41 6.40 5.63 5.22
CA PHE A 41 5.12 6.19 4.81
C PHE A 41 4.08 5.09 4.74
N HIS A 42 2.86 5.39 5.18
CA HIS A 42 1.70 4.51 5.07
C HIS A 42 0.44 5.33 4.84
N GLN A 43 -0.30 4.99 3.79
CA GLN A 43 -1.55 5.65 3.44
C GLN A 43 -2.57 4.61 2.99
N GLY A 44 -3.85 4.89 3.30
CA GLY A 44 -5.00 4.12 2.83
C GLY A 44 -6.10 5.05 2.35
N THR A 45 -6.58 4.85 1.11
CA THR A 45 -7.74 5.54 0.54
C THR A 45 -8.90 4.58 0.59
N LEU A 46 -9.98 4.94 1.30
CA LEU A 46 -11.18 4.12 1.31
C LEU A 46 -11.83 4.13 -0.08
N TYR A 47 -12.37 2.99 -0.47
CA TYR A 47 -13.21 2.86 -1.65
C TYR A 47 -14.39 1.93 -1.33
N ASP A 48 -15.47 2.11 -2.07
CA ASP A 48 -16.59 1.17 -2.07
C ASP A 48 -16.34 0.12 -3.16
N PRO A 49 -16.20 -1.17 -2.80
CA PRO A 49 -15.96 -2.23 -3.78
C PRO A 49 -17.16 -2.46 -4.72
N ASP A 50 -18.36 -2.05 -4.31
CA ASP A 50 -19.61 -2.23 -5.07
C ASP A 50 -20.02 -0.94 -5.82
N ALA A 51 -19.25 0.14 -5.68
CA ALA A 51 -19.46 1.34 -6.49
C ALA A 51 -19.24 1.00 -7.96
N VAL A 52 -20.35 0.96 -8.71
CA VAL A 52 -20.33 0.84 -10.17
C VAL A 52 -19.47 1.97 -10.71
N THR A 53 -18.36 1.63 -11.37
CA THR A 53 -17.56 2.61 -12.09
C THR A 53 -18.44 3.15 -13.21
N GLY A 54 -18.95 4.39 -13.06
CA GLY A 54 -19.72 5.05 -14.10
C GLY A 54 -18.90 5.05 -15.40
N GLY A 55 -19.49 4.50 -16.46
CA GLY A 55 -18.86 4.35 -17.78
C GLY A 55 -18.61 5.65 -18.51
#